data_AF-A0A2W6C9I5-F1
#
_entry.id   AF-A0A2W6C9I5-F1
#
_cell.length_a   1.000
_cell.length_b   1.000
_cell.length_c   1.000
_cell.angle_alpha   90.00
_cell.angle_beta   90.00
_cell.angle_gamma   90.00
#
_symmetry.space_group_name_H-M   'P 1'
#
loop_
_entity.id
_entity.type
_entity.pdbx_description
1 polymer ?
#
loop_
_entity_poly.entity_id
_entity_poly.type
_entity_poly.pdbx_seq_one_letter_code
_entity_poly.pdbx_strand_id
1 'polypeptide(L)' 'MVVEQRNGPELATLLSLGAATAGILLVGLGLGWLADEVVGTLPAFTLVGLAVGIIGAGGYIYTKFTTFLKE' A
#
# COMPACT_ATOMS: atom_id res chain seq x y z
N MET A 1 -28.58 -22.81 17.27
CA MET A 1 -27.26 -22.75 16.60
C MET A 1 -26.76 -21.33 16.75
N VAL A 2 -25.81 -21.10 17.65
CA VAL A 2 -25.17 -19.79 17.81
C VAL A 2 -24.22 -19.65 16.63
N VAL A 3 -24.61 -18.86 15.63
CA VAL A 3 -23.70 -18.50 14.54
C VAL A 3 -22.68 -17.56 15.16
N GLU A 4 -21.48 -18.07 15.38
CA GLU A 4 -20.32 -17.28 15.79
C GLU A 4 -20.05 -16.26 14.68
N GLN A 5 -20.55 -15.04 14.86
CA GLN A 5 -20.28 -13.90 13.98
C GLN A 5 -18.78 -13.60 14.09
N ARG A 6 -17.99 -14.24 13.22
CA ARG A 6 -16.59 -13.85 13.01
C ARG A 6 -16.62 -12.43 12.48
N ASN A 7 -16.35 -11.45 13.35
CA ASN A 7 -16.09 -10.05 13.01
C ASN A 7 -14.71 -9.93 12.30
N GLY A 8 -14.50 -10.72 11.25
CA GLY A 8 -13.32 -10.67 10.40
C GLY A 8 -13.61 -9.84 9.16
N PRO A 9 -12.62 -9.13 8.59
CA PRO A 9 -12.80 -8.36 7.37
C PRO A 9 -13.26 -9.27 6.23
N GLU A 10 -14.26 -8.82 5.49
CA GLU A 10 -14.76 -9.50 4.30
C GLU A 10 -13.65 -9.69 3.26
N LEU A 11 -13.69 -10.76 2.47
CA LEU A 11 -12.69 -11.01 1.41
C LEU A 11 -12.56 -9.83 0.44
N ALA A 12 -13.67 -9.15 0.13
CA ALA A 12 -13.66 -7.93 -0.67
C ALA A 12 -12.87 -6.79 -0.03
N THR A 13 -12.93 -6.66 1.30
CA THR A 13 -12.15 -5.69 2.08
C THR A 13 -10.66 -6.03 2.02
N LEU A 14 -10.30 -7.31 2.15
CA LEU A 14 -8.90 -7.74 2.02
C LEU A 14 -8.36 -7.50 0.61
N LEU A 15 -9.15 -7.80 -0.42
CA LEU A 15 -8.76 -7.58 -1.81
C LEU A 15 -8.59 -6.10 -2.13
N SER A 16 -9.50 -5.24 -1.65
CA SER A 16 -9.38 -3.79 -1.83
C SER A 16 -8.18 -3.21 -1.09
N LEU A 17 -7.85 -3.73 0.10
CA LEU A 17 -6.65 -3.35 0.84
C LEU A 17 -5.37 -3.73 0.06
N GLY A 18 -5.30 -4.94 -0.48
CA GLY A 18 -4.19 -5.40 -1.31
C GLY A 18 -4.05 -4.58 -2.60
N ALA A 19 -5.15 -4.30 -3.29
CA ALA A 19 -5.16 -3.47 -4.50
C ALA A 19 -4.69 -2.03 -4.21
N ALA A 20 -5.17 -1.41 -3.13
CA ALA A 20 -4.73 -0.09 -2.72
C ALA A 20 -3.22 -0.06 -2.39
N THR A 21 -2.72 -1.09 -1.69
CA THR A 21 -1.31 -1.26 -1.36
C THR A 21 -0.45 -1.35 -2.63
N ALA A 22 -0.85 -2.20 -3.58
CA ALA A 22 -0.17 -2.32 -4.87
C ALA A 22 -0.20 -0.99 -5.65
N GLY A 23 -1.32 -0.28 -5.63
CA GLY A 23 -1.45 1.04 -6.26
C GLY A 23 -0.46 2.05 -5.69
N ILE A 24 -0.34 2.14 -4.36
CA ILE A 24 0.62 3.06 -3.71
C ILE A 24 2.05 2.73 -4.11
N LEU A 25 2.41 1.43 -4.14
CA LEU A 25 3.74 0.98 -4.56
C LEU A 25 4.03 1.33 -6.02
N LEU A 26 3.09 1.07 -6.92
CA LEU A 26 3.23 1.37 -8.35
C LEU A 26 3.37 2.87 -8.61
N VAL A 27 2.65 3.72 -7.86
CA VAL A 27 2.80 5.17 -7.95
C VAL A 27 4.20 5.59 -7.50
N GLY A 28 4.67 5.13 -6.34
CA GLY A 28 6.01 5.46 -5.83
C GLY A 28 7.12 4.99 -6.77
N LEU A 29 7.02 3.74 -7.25
CA LEU A 29 7.96 3.15 -8.20
C LEU A 29 7.94 3.89 -9.54
N GLY A 30 6.75 4.15 -10.10
CA GLY A 30 6.56 4.79 -11.39
C GLY A 30 7.05 6.23 -11.41
N LEU A 31 6.79 7.00 -10.35
CA LEU A 31 7.31 8.37 -10.20
C LEU A 31 8.84 8.37 -10.08
N GLY A 32 9.40 7.43 -9.31
CA GLY A 32 10.85 7.29 -9.18
C GLY A 32 11.53 6.90 -10.50
N TRP A 33 10.92 5.99 -11.25
CA TRP A 33 11.40 5.58 -12.57
C TRP A 33 11.34 6.70 -13.59
N LEU A 34 10.23 7.44 -13.65
CA LEU A 34 10.10 8.60 -14.54
C LEU A 34 11.14 9.68 -14.20
N ALA A 35 11.42 9.90 -12.91
CA ALA A 35 12.46 10.82 -12.49
C ALA A 35 13.87 10.36 -12.93
N ASP A 36 14.18 9.07 -12.80
CA ASP A 36 15.46 8.53 -13.28
C ASP A 36 15.60 8.67 -14.80
N GLU A 37 14.52 8.44 -15.57
CA GLU A 37 14.52 8.58 -17.03
C GLU A 37 14.76 10.03 -17.48
N VAL A 38 14.20 11.01 -16.76
CA VAL A 38 14.36 12.43 -17.08
C VAL A 38 15.74 12.97 -16.68
N VAL A 39 16.28 12.55 -15.53
CA VAL A 39 17.54 13.07 -15.00
C VAL A 39 18.75 12.29 -15.55
N GLY A 40 18.53 11.13 -16.16
CA GLY A 40 19.59 10.26 -16.68
C GLY A 40 20.43 9.64 -15.57
N THR A 41 19.87 9.51 -14.37
CA THR A 41 20.54 8.92 -13.22
C THR A 41 20.53 7.39 -13.28
N LEU A 42 21.48 6.76 -12.60
CA LEU A 42 21.33 5.37 -12.14
C LEU A 42 20.00 5.22 -11.38
N PRO A 43 19.42 4.01 -11.21
CA PRO A 43 18.04 3.79 -10.72
C PRO A 43 17.82 4.18 -9.23
N ALA A 44 18.28 5.34 -8.82
CA ALA A 44 18.31 5.85 -7.46
C ALA A 44 16.96 6.46 -7.11
N PHE A 45 16.35 7.26 -7.99
CA PHE A 45 15.02 7.81 -7.73
C PHE A 45 13.95 6.73 -7.74
N THR A 46 14.11 5.68 -8.56
CA THR A 46 13.26 4.49 -8.57
C THR A 46 13.31 3.79 -7.21
N LEU A 47 14.51 3.58 -6.65
CA LEU A 47 14.67 2.95 -5.34
C LEU A 47 14.13 3.82 -4.19
N VAL A 48 14.38 5.12 -4.23
CA VAL A 48 13.83 6.07 -3.24
C VAL A 48 12.30 6.13 -3.34
N GLY A 49 11.75 6.22 -4.55
CA GLY A 49 10.32 6.22 -4.82
C GLY A 49 9.65 4.93 -4.35
N LEU A 50 10.29 3.77 -4.57
CA LEU A 50 9.84 2.50 -4.03
C LEU A 50 9.87 2.48 -2.49
N ALA A 51 10.94 2.96 -1.86
CA ALA A 51 11.06 3.03 -0.40
C ALA A 51 9.95 3.92 0.20
N VAL A 52 9.68 5.07 -0.40
CA VAL A 52 8.56 5.95 -0.02
C VAL A 52 7.22 5.24 -0.22
N GLY A 53 7.04 4.53 -1.33
CA GLY A 53 5.85 3.72 -1.59
C GLY A 53 5.62 2.65 -0.52
N ILE A 54 6.67 1.95 -0.08
CA ILE A 54 6.61 0.94 0.99
C ILE A 54 6.16 1.58 2.32
N ILE A 55 6.76 2.71 2.69
CA ILE A 55 6.40 3.44 3.92
C ILE A 55 4.94 3.92 3.85
N GLY A 56 4.53 4.49 2.72
CA GLY A 56 3.16 4.96 2.49
C GLY A 56 2.13 3.83 2.55
N ALA A 57 2.44 2.69 1.93
CA ALA A 57 1.59 1.50 1.97
C ALA A 57 1.48 0.92 3.38
N GLY A 58 2.59 0.88 4.14
CA GLY A 58 2.60 0.48 5.55
C GLY A 58 1.73 1.40 6.41
N GLY A 59 1.84 2.72 6.21
CA GLY A 59 0.99 3.70 6.89
C GLY A 59 -0.49 3.55 6.54
N TYR A 60 -0.81 3.36 5.26
CA TYR A 60 -2.19 3.12 4.80
C TYR A 60 -2.79 1.88 5.45
N ILE A 61 -2.08 0.76 5.43
CA ILE A 61 -2.50 -0.49 6.08
C ILE A 61 -2.70 -0.24 7.59
N TYR A 62 -1.73 0.39 8.25
CA TYR A 62 -1.81 0.68 9.69
C TYR A 62 -3.03 1.52 10.07
N THR A 63 -3.33 2.58 9.32
CA THR A 63 -4.51 3.42 9.58
C THR A 63 -5.81 2.65 9.40
N LYS A 64 -5.90 1.75 8.41
CA LYS A 64 -7.08 0.90 8.21
C LYS A 64 -7.22 -0.13 9.32
N PHE A 65 -6.14 -0.83 9.68
CA PHE A 65 -6.15 -1.82 10.77
C PHE A 65 -6.47 -1.21 12.13
N THR A 66 -5.93 -0.03 12.44
CA THR A 66 -6.26 0.67 13.70
C THR A 66 -7.69 1.20 13.73
N THR A 67 -8.32 1.44 12.58
CA THR A 67 -9.76 1.74 12.51
C THR A 67 -10.57 0.50 12.86
N PHE A 68 -10.24 -0.66 12.27
CA PHE A 68 -10.91 -1.93 12.58
C PHE A 68 -10.77 -2.40 14.03
N LEU A 69 -9.69 -2.01 14.73
CA LEU A 69 -9.47 -2.36 16.15
C LEU A 69 -10.22 -1.44 17.12
N LYS A 70 -10.74 -0.30 16.65
CA LYS A 70 -11.48 0.68 17.46
C LYS A 70 -13.00 0.54 17.34
N GLU A 71 -13.48 -0.09 16.27
CA GLU A 71 -14.88 -0.56 16.13
C GLU A 71 -15.10 -1.88 16.87
#